data_AF-A0A7W2Y9S1-F1
#
_entry.id   AF-A0A7W2Y9S1-F1
#
_cell.length_a   1.000
_cell.length_b   1.000
_cell.length_c   1.000
_cell.angle_alpha   90.00
_cell.angle_beta   90.00
_cell.angle_gamma   90.00
#
_symmetry.space_group_name_H-M   'P 1'
#
loop_
_entity.id
_entity.type
_entity.pdbx_description
1 polymer ?
#
loop_
_entity_poly.entity_id
_entity_poly.type
_entity_poly.pdbx_seq_one_letter_code
_entity_poly.pdbx_strand_id
1 'polypeptide(L)'
;MTNHSTSYKAHKSTLTKFFNDHGIHNTAIVDNRLSLIKKTNPLADDKAIIDSHSMLVVSYVERIVNSMKCIQEYNKAITELMKKLPVAPIFNSLPGAGAALSSRLLAAFEEQRDRFKSAN
;
A
#
# COMPACT_ATOMS: atom_id res chain seq x y z
N MET A 1 10.34 9.14 -15.67
CA MET A 1 10.51 10.31 -14.80
C MET A 1 9.80 11.49 -15.44
N THR A 2 8.49 11.63 -15.22
CA THR A 2 7.68 12.68 -15.85
C THR A 2 7.55 13.87 -14.90
N ASN A 3 7.99 15.03 -15.38
CA ASN A 3 7.98 16.33 -14.72
C ASN A 3 6.55 16.85 -14.50
N HIS A 4 5.75 16.25 -13.62
CA HIS A 4 4.38 16.72 -13.35
C HIS A 4 4.33 17.87 -12.33
N SER A 5 5.42 18.18 -11.65
CA SER A 5 5.44 19.13 -10.52
C SER A 5 5.64 20.60 -10.92
N THR A 6 5.85 20.94 -12.20
CA THR A 6 6.29 22.29 -12.63
C THR A 6 5.36 23.00 -13.60
N SER A 7 4.13 22.52 -13.82
CA SER A 7 3.22 23.12 -14.81
C SER A 7 2.97 24.62 -14.55
N TYR A 8 2.88 25.04 -13.29
CA TYR A 8 2.73 26.46 -12.93
C TYR A 8 3.99 27.31 -13.16
N LYS A 9 5.18 26.69 -13.20
CA LYS A 9 6.49 27.34 -13.45
C LYS A 9 6.87 27.33 -14.93
N ALA A 10 6.17 26.57 -15.76
CA ALA A 10 6.49 26.46 -17.18
C ALA A 10 6.17 27.77 -17.92
N HIS A 11 7.03 28.13 -18.88
CA HIS A 11 6.81 29.30 -19.72
C HIS A 11 5.56 29.10 -20.60
N LYS A 12 4.87 30.20 -20.95
CA LYS A 12 3.63 30.15 -21.75
C LYS A 12 3.81 29.31 -23.03
N SER A 13 4.92 29.51 -23.73
CA SER A 13 5.25 28.79 -24.97
C SER A 13 5.36 27.28 -24.78
N THR A 14 5.88 26.81 -23.65
CA THR A 14 6.00 25.38 -23.33
C THR A 14 4.63 24.75 -23.13
N LEU A 15 3.74 25.41 -22.38
CA LEU A 15 2.39 24.92 -22.14
C LEU A 15 1.51 25.02 -23.39
N THR A 16 1.64 26.08 -24.19
CA THR A 16 0.96 26.19 -25.49
C THR A 16 1.39 25.07 -26.43
N LYS A 17 2.69 24.80 -26.53
CA LYS A 17 3.20 23.67 -27.32
C LYS A 17 2.64 22.35 -26.81
N PHE A 18 2.66 22.12 -25.49
CA PHE A 18 2.09 20.92 -24.88
C PHE A 18 0.62 20.71 -25.28
N PHE A 19 -0.23 21.76 -25.18
CA PHE A 19 -1.64 21.62 -25.57
C PHE A 19 -1.82 21.33 -27.06
N ASN A 20 -1.04 21.99 -27.93
CA ASN A 20 -1.08 21.73 -29.37
C ASN A 20 -0.63 20.29 -29.69
N ASP A 21 0.47 19.83 -29.10
CA ASP A 21 1.00 18.46 -29.26
C ASP A 21 -0.03 17.40 -28.80
N HIS A 22 -0.96 17.74 -27.91
CA HIS A 22 -2.05 16.88 -27.43
C HIS A 22 -3.40 17.16 -28.10
N GLY A 23 -3.41 17.78 -29.27
CA GLY A 23 -4.61 17.93 -30.10
C GLY A 23 -5.47 19.16 -29.79
N ILE A 24 -5.11 19.98 -28.81
CA ILE A 24 -5.88 21.17 -28.41
C ILE A 24 -5.28 22.41 -29.06
N HIS A 25 -5.79 22.74 -30.24
CA HIS A 25 -5.27 23.83 -31.09
C HIS A 25 -6.06 25.13 -30.98
N ASN A 26 -7.25 25.10 -30.35
CA ASN A 26 -8.08 26.28 -30.20
C ASN A 26 -7.40 27.26 -29.22
N THR A 27 -6.93 28.38 -29.77
CA THR A 27 -6.16 29.40 -29.05
C THR A 27 -6.92 30.01 -27.88
N ALA A 28 -8.23 30.24 -28.01
CA ALA A 28 -9.06 30.77 -26.93
C ALA A 28 -9.18 29.78 -25.76
N ILE A 29 -9.31 28.48 -26.05
CA ILE A 29 -9.35 27.43 -25.02
C ILE A 29 -7.98 27.30 -24.34
N VAL A 30 -6.89 27.33 -25.11
CA VAL A 30 -5.52 27.25 -24.58
C VAL A 30 -5.21 28.46 -23.70
N ASP A 31 -5.52 29.68 -24.15
CA ASP A 31 -5.29 30.91 -23.38
C ASP A 31 -6.12 30.95 -22.09
N ASN A 32 -7.39 30.50 -22.14
CA ASN A 32 -8.21 30.37 -20.94
C ASN A 32 -7.58 29.40 -19.93
N ARG A 33 -7.18 28.19 -20.37
CA ARG A 33 -6.53 27.19 -19.51
C ARG A 33 -5.22 27.70 -18.91
N LEU A 34 -4.39 28.38 -19.70
CA LEU A 34 -3.16 29.02 -19.22
C LEU A 34 -3.45 30.06 -18.14
N SER A 35 -4.51 30.85 -18.31
CA SER A 35 -4.92 31.85 -17.32
C SER A 35 -5.38 31.20 -16.01
N LEU A 36 -6.09 30.07 -16.10
CA LEU A 36 -6.52 29.30 -14.94
C LEU A 36 -5.33 28.69 -14.20
N ILE A 37 -4.41 28.02 -14.91
CA ILE A 37 -3.20 27.41 -14.33
C ILE A 37 -2.33 28.46 -13.61
N LYS A 38 -2.25 29.69 -14.14
CA LYS A 38 -1.51 30.79 -13.47
C LYS A 38 -2.21 31.34 -12.22
N LYS A 39 -3.54 31.25 -12.16
CA LYS A 39 -4.35 31.74 -11.03
C LYS A 39 -4.56 30.70 -9.94
N THR A 40 -4.33 29.42 -10.24
CA THR A 40 -4.48 28.34 -9.25
C THR A 40 -3.31 28.34 -8.28
N ASN A 41 -3.61 28.14 -6.99
CA ASN A 41 -2.58 27.77 -6.03
C ASN A 41 -2.16 26.32 -6.31
N PRO A 42 -0.86 26.01 -6.47
CA PRO A 42 -0.42 24.63 -6.62
C PRO A 42 -0.90 23.79 -5.44
N LEU A 43 -1.46 22.61 -5.71
CA LEU A 43 -1.97 21.70 -4.67
C LEU A 43 -0.90 21.35 -3.62
N ALA A 44 0.37 21.35 -4.04
CA ALA A 44 1.53 21.08 -3.20
C ALA A 44 1.97 22.27 -2.33
N ASP A 45 1.41 23.45 -2.54
CA ASP A 45 1.65 24.66 -1.74
C ASP A 45 0.38 25.05 -0.92
N ASP A 46 -0.70 24.28 -1.03
CA ASP A 46 -1.91 24.48 -0.23
C ASP A 46 -1.71 23.91 1.18
N LYS A 47 -1.56 24.82 2.14
CA LYS A 47 -1.28 24.48 3.54
C LYS A 47 -2.35 23.58 4.16
N ALA A 48 -3.63 23.76 3.83
CA ALA A 48 -4.69 22.91 4.39
C ALA A 48 -4.57 21.45 3.89
N ILE A 49 -4.15 21.27 2.64
CA ILE A 49 -3.91 19.96 2.03
C ILE A 49 -2.65 19.31 2.60
N ILE A 50 -1.56 20.07 2.70
CA ILE A 50 -0.30 19.57 3.27
C ILE A 50 -0.50 19.15 4.73
N ASP A 51 -1.13 20.01 5.53
CA ASP A 51 -1.32 19.76 6.96
C ASP A 51 -2.23 18.53 7.18
N SER A 52 -3.35 18.44 6.46
CA SER A 52 -4.28 17.31 6.59
C SER A 52 -3.66 15.99 6.13
N HIS A 53 -2.93 15.97 5.02
CA HIS A 53 -2.24 14.75 4.58
C HIS A 53 -1.07 14.38 5.49
N SER A 54 -0.38 15.36 6.07
CA SER A 54 0.68 15.08 7.06
C SER A 54 0.10 14.39 8.31
N MET A 55 -1.04 14.88 8.82
CA MET A 55 -1.76 14.23 9.92
C MET A 55 -2.22 12.81 9.54
N LEU A 56 -2.72 12.63 8.32
CA LEU A 56 -3.13 11.32 7.83
C LEU A 56 -1.96 10.32 7.78
N VAL A 57 -0.80 10.74 7.27
CA VAL A 57 0.41 9.90 7.21
C VAL A 57 0.84 9.49 8.62
N VAL A 58 0.85 10.40 9.58
CA VAL A 58 1.15 10.08 10.99
C VAL A 58 0.18 9.02 11.52
N SER A 59 -1.13 9.18 11.29
CA SER A 59 -2.12 8.19 11.72
C SER A 59 -1.91 6.82 11.08
N TYR A 60 -1.49 6.75 9.81
CA TYR A 60 -1.17 5.48 9.16
C TYR A 60 0.05 4.81 9.75
N VAL A 61 1.11 5.58 10.04
CA VAL A 61 2.31 5.06 10.69
C VAL A 61 1.97 4.48 12.06
N GLU A 62 1.19 5.19 12.87
CA GLU A 62 0.73 4.68 14.17
C GLU A 62 -0.07 3.37 14.04
N ARG A 63 -0.98 3.29 13.06
CA ARG A 63 -1.74 2.08 12.78
C ARG A 63 -0.87 0.91 12.34
N ILE A 64 0.15 1.15 11.51
CA ILE A 64 1.11 0.13 11.07
C ILE A 64 1.88 -0.39 12.28
N VAL A 65 2.43 0.50 13.09
CA VAL A 65 3.19 0.14 14.30
C VAL A 65 2.31 -0.67 15.26
N ASN A 66 1.06 -0.26 15.47
CA ASN A 66 0.14 -1.00 16.34
C ASN A 66 -0.20 -2.38 15.77
N SER A 67 -0.46 -2.47 14.46
CA SER A 67 -0.74 -3.74 13.78
C SER A 67 0.44 -4.72 13.92
N MET A 68 1.68 -4.22 13.81
CA MET A 68 2.88 -5.03 14.02
C MET A 68 2.95 -5.59 15.44
N LYS A 69 2.61 -4.80 16.46
CA LYS A 69 2.55 -5.27 17.86
C LYS A 69 1.50 -6.38 18.03
N CYS A 70 0.28 -6.16 17.52
CA CYS A 70 -0.77 -7.18 17.58
C CYS A 70 -0.35 -8.48 16.88
N ILE A 71 0.27 -8.41 15.70
CA ILE A 71 0.78 -9.58 14.98
C ILE A 71 1.81 -10.34 15.82
N GLN A 72 2.70 -9.64 16.53
CA GLN A 72 3.69 -10.27 17.40
C GLN A 72 3.02 -11.01 18.59
N GLU A 73 2.00 -10.41 19.19
CA GLU A 73 1.24 -11.06 20.27
C GLU A 73 0.51 -12.32 19.78
N TYR A 74 -0.13 -12.27 18.61
CA TYR A 74 -0.74 -13.44 17.99
C TYR A 74 0.31 -14.52 17.69
N ASN A 75 1.46 -14.16 17.13
CA ASN A 75 2.54 -15.13 16.85
C ASN A 75 3.03 -15.82 18.14
N LYS A 76 3.14 -15.08 19.24
CA LYS A 76 3.49 -15.65 20.56
C LYS A 76 2.41 -16.63 21.02
N ALA A 77 1.14 -16.23 20.98
CA ALA A 77 0.03 -17.09 21.40
C ALA A 77 -0.06 -18.37 20.55
N ILE A 78 0.09 -18.25 19.23
CA ILE A 78 0.11 -19.38 18.29
C ILE A 78 1.28 -20.33 18.61
N THR A 79 2.46 -19.79 18.87
CA THR A 79 3.64 -20.60 19.22
C THR A 79 3.42 -21.39 20.51
N GLU A 80 2.83 -20.77 21.54
CA GLU A 80 2.51 -21.47 22.79
C GLU A 80 1.42 -22.53 22.63
N LEU A 81 0.45 -22.31 21.75
CA LEU A 81 -0.55 -23.33 21.41
C LEU A 81 0.07 -24.49 20.63
N MET A 82 0.91 -24.20 19.63
CA MET A 82 1.62 -25.21 18.84
C MET A 82 2.44 -26.17 19.70
N LYS A 83 3.11 -25.68 20.75
CA LYS A 83 3.88 -26.53 21.69
C LYS A 83 3.02 -27.61 22.39
N LYS A 84 1.72 -27.36 22.56
CA LYS A 84 0.80 -28.28 23.26
C LYS A 84 0.21 -29.35 22.35
N LEU A 85 0.35 -29.20 21.03
CA LEU A 85 -0.28 -30.09 20.05
C LEU A 85 0.66 -31.27 19.71
N PRO A 86 0.23 -32.53 19.90
CA PRO A 86 1.06 -33.70 19.63
C PRO A 86 1.52 -33.81 18.16
N VAL A 87 0.75 -33.24 17.24
CA VAL A 87 1.00 -33.27 15.80
C VAL A 87 1.89 -32.13 15.31
N ALA A 88 2.13 -31.10 16.12
CA ALA A 88 2.96 -29.95 15.76
C ALA A 88 4.40 -30.31 15.33
N PRO A 89 5.09 -31.30 15.92
CA PRO A 89 6.44 -31.68 15.49
C PRO A 89 6.51 -32.09 14.00
N ILE A 90 5.48 -32.76 13.48
CA ILE A 90 5.42 -33.17 12.07
C ILE A 90 5.43 -31.93 11.18
N PHE A 91 4.55 -30.97 11.45
CA PHE A 91 4.45 -29.73 10.66
C PHE A 91 5.65 -28.80 10.86
N ASN A 92 6.30 -28.82 12.02
CA ASN A 92 7.53 -28.06 12.28
C ASN A 92 8.75 -28.64 11.56
N SER A 93 8.76 -29.95 11.29
CA SER A 93 9.84 -30.62 10.57
C SER A 93 9.82 -30.40 9.05
N LEU A 94 8.73 -29.81 8.52
CA LEU A 94 8.58 -29.60 7.09
C LEU A 94 9.59 -28.56 6.57
N PRO A 95 10.39 -28.89 5.54
CA PRO A 95 11.40 -27.98 5.01
C PRO A 95 10.73 -26.72 4.46
N GLY A 96 11.27 -25.55 4.83
CA GLY A 96 10.76 -24.26 4.37
C GLY A 96 9.46 -23.77 5.04
N ALA A 97 8.86 -24.53 5.96
CA ALA A 97 7.65 -24.09 6.65
C ALA A 97 7.95 -22.99 7.69
N GLY A 98 8.88 -23.25 8.61
CA GLY A 98 9.12 -22.34 9.73
C GLY A 98 7.87 -22.13 10.61
N ALA A 99 8.01 -21.37 11.69
CA ALA A 99 6.95 -21.28 12.71
C ALA A 99 5.59 -20.78 12.17
N ALA A 100 5.60 -19.84 11.23
CA ALA A 100 4.37 -19.22 10.71
C ALA A 100 3.61 -20.10 9.71
N LEU A 101 4.30 -20.82 8.82
CA LEU A 101 3.63 -21.70 7.86
C LEU A 101 3.24 -23.02 8.52
N SER A 102 4.05 -23.55 9.43
CA SER A 102 3.74 -24.79 10.17
C SER A 102 2.43 -24.68 10.94
N SER A 103 2.17 -23.55 11.62
CA SER A 103 0.90 -23.35 12.34
C SER A 103 -0.30 -23.22 11.40
N ARG A 104 -0.12 -22.60 10.23
CA ARG A 104 -1.19 -22.45 9.23
C ARG A 104 -1.51 -23.78 8.55
N LEU A 105 -0.48 -24.56 8.23
CA LEU A 105 -0.64 -25.91 7.70
C LEU A 105 -1.35 -26.81 8.70
N LEU A 106 -0.93 -26.80 9.97
CA LEU A 106 -1.61 -27.58 11.00
C LEU A 106 -3.09 -27.21 11.10
N ALA A 107 -3.44 -25.92 11.16
CA ALA A 107 -4.82 -25.47 11.21
C ALA A 107 -5.64 -25.96 10.00
N ALA A 108 -5.10 -25.83 8.78
CA ALA A 108 -5.76 -26.29 7.57
C ALA A 108 -5.96 -27.82 7.52
N PHE A 109 -5.02 -28.59 8.08
CA PHE A 109 -5.11 -30.05 8.11
C PHE A 109 -5.99 -30.57 9.26
N GLU A 110 -6.07 -29.86 10.40
CA GLU A 110 -6.97 -30.23 11.49
C GLU A 110 -8.44 -30.06 11.10
N GLU A 111 -8.78 -29.04 10.31
CA GLU A 111 -10.14 -28.80 9.80
C GLU A 111 -10.61 -29.90 8.82
N GLN A 112 -9.68 -30.63 8.19
CA GLN A 112 -9.95 -31.65 7.18
C GLN A 112 -9.38 -33.04 7.51
N ARG A 113 -9.26 -33.40 8.81
CA ARG A 113 -8.69 -34.70 9.22
C ARG A 113 -9.34 -35.91 8.54
N ASP A 114 -10.63 -35.87 8.23
CA ASP A 114 -11.33 -36.97 7.56
C ASP A 114 -10.92 -37.17 6.10
N ARG A 115 -10.37 -36.13 5.46
CA ARG A 115 -10.00 -36.13 4.04
C ARG A 115 -8.62 -36.75 3.79
N PHE A 116 -7.74 -36.75 4.79
CA PHE A 116 -6.35 -37.23 4.68
C PHE A 116 -6.10 -38.49 5.54
N LYS A 117 -7.06 -39.43 5.58
CA LYS A 117 -6.92 -40.71 6.30
C LYS A 117 -5.92 -41.69 5.66
N SER A 118 -5.58 -41.48 4.39
CA SER A 118 -4.60 -42.29 3.68
C SER A 118 -3.75 -41.40 2.78
N ALA A 119 -2.49 -41.19 3.17
CA ALA A 119 -1.44 -40.83 2.23
C ALA A 119 -0.78 -42.14 1.78
N ASN A 120 -1.32 -42.73 0.72
CA ASN A 120 -0.68 -43.84 -0.01
C ASN A 120 0.07 -43.26 -1.21
#